data_AF-F1VUK8-F1
#
_entry.id   AF-F1VUK8-F1
#
_cell.length_a   1.000
_cell.length_b   1.000
_cell.length_c   1.000
_cell.angle_alpha   90.00
_cell.angle_beta   90.00
_cell.angle_gamma   90.00
#
_symmetry.space_group_name_H-M   'P 1'
#
loop_
_entity.id
_entity.type
_entity.pdbx_description
1 polymer ?
#
loop_
_entity_poly.entity_id
_entity_poly.type
_entity_poly.pdbx_seq_one_letter_code
_entity_poly.pdbx_strand_id
1 'polypeptide(L)'
;MQRHTAAPGLTPVDAGSNTTSMSGRLADRATELASEVQKDQQYVSKMLEHATQTGDQMVMMKAMLALNDYQTRVQFVSKTISKASTSVDQLTRMQ
;
A
#
# COMPACT_ATOMS: atom_id res chain seq x y z
N MET A 1 -61.89 -8.19 26.29
CA MET A 1 -61.27 -7.27 25.32
C MET A 1 -60.21 -6.44 26.01
N GLN A 2 -58.93 -6.75 25.81
CA GLN A 2 -57.80 -5.90 26.18
C GLN A 2 -56.79 -6.01 25.03
N ARG A 3 -56.57 -4.88 24.35
CA ARG A 3 -55.80 -4.77 23.10
C ARG A 3 -54.34 -4.49 23.44
N HIS A 4 -53.47 -5.22 22.74
CA HIS A 4 -52.07 -4.98 22.41
C HIS A 4 -51.57 -3.54 22.54
N THR A 5 -50.36 -3.38 23.10
CA THR A 5 -49.21 -2.75 22.41
C THR A 5 -47.90 -3.31 22.97
N ALA A 6 -47.33 -4.30 22.29
CA ALA A 6 -45.93 -4.69 22.46
C ALA A 6 -45.06 -3.69 21.69
N ALA A 7 -44.10 -3.06 22.37
CA ALA A 7 -43.08 -2.24 21.73
C ALA A 7 -42.06 -3.19 21.06
N PRO A 8 -41.75 -3.04 19.76
CA PRO A 8 -40.63 -3.74 19.16
C PRO A 8 -39.35 -3.07 19.65
N GLY A 9 -38.70 -3.70 20.63
CA GLY A 9 -37.35 -3.39 21.02
C GLY A 9 -36.45 -3.55 19.81
N LEU A 10 -35.98 -2.40 19.33
CA LEU A 10 -34.84 -2.15 18.46
C LEU A 10 -33.95 -3.39 18.32
N THR A 11 -34.02 -4.02 17.15
CA THR A 11 -32.91 -4.83 16.64
C THR A 11 -31.63 -4.01 16.80
N PRO A 12 -30.51 -4.58 17.31
CA PRO A 12 -29.24 -3.91 17.18
C PRO A 12 -29.04 -3.72 15.69
N VAL A 13 -29.10 -2.46 15.26
CA VAL A 13 -28.56 -2.06 13.96
C VAL A 13 -27.15 -2.62 13.99
N ASP A 14 -26.90 -3.58 13.10
CA ASP A 14 -25.58 -4.00 12.69
C ASP A 14 -24.80 -2.71 12.43
N ALA A 15 -24.09 -2.26 13.48
CA ALA A 15 -23.35 -1.03 13.49
C ALA A 15 -22.20 -1.33 12.55
N GLY A 16 -22.41 -0.91 11.31
CA GLY A 16 -21.65 -1.31 10.16
C GLY A 16 -20.19 -1.53 10.50
N SER A 17 -19.73 -2.72 10.13
CA SER A 17 -18.43 -2.96 9.54
C SER A 17 -17.94 -1.76 8.71
N ASN A 18 -17.43 -0.71 9.37
CA ASN A 18 -16.94 0.50 8.71
C ASN A 18 -15.78 1.16 9.46
N THR A 19 -15.11 0.40 10.33
CA THR A 19 -13.81 0.75 10.88
C THR A 19 -12.82 -0.35 10.52
N THR A 20 -12.45 -0.46 9.23
CA THR A 20 -11.15 -1.08 8.93
C THR A 20 -10.14 -0.29 9.75
N SER A 21 -9.56 -0.92 10.77
CA SER A 21 -8.66 -0.26 11.71
C SER A 21 -7.57 0.48 10.93
N MET A 22 -7.03 1.57 11.49
CA MET A 22 -5.95 2.32 10.86
C MET A 22 -4.77 1.40 10.45
N SER A 23 -4.53 0.35 11.25
CA SER A 23 -3.59 -0.72 10.91
C SER A 23 -3.98 -1.53 9.67
N GLY A 24 -5.25 -1.88 9.49
CA GLY A 24 -5.75 -2.54 8.28
C GLY A 24 -5.59 -1.67 7.04
N ARG A 25 -5.95 -0.38 7.11
CA ARG A 25 -5.77 0.55 5.99
C ARG A 25 -4.28 0.77 5.65
N LEU A 26 -3.40 0.76 6.66
CA LEU A 26 -1.96 0.85 6.45
C LEU A 26 -1.41 -0.42 5.78
N ALA A 27 -1.88 -1.60 6.18
CA ALA A 27 -1.51 -2.87 5.58
C ALA A 27 -1.96 -2.97 4.11
N ASP A 28 -3.17 -2.51 3.79
CA ASP A 28 -3.67 -2.44 2.42
C ASP A 28 -2.78 -1.54 1.56
N ARG A 29 -2.45 -0.34 2.05
CA ARG A 29 -1.54 0.58 1.35
C ARG A 29 -0.12 0.03 1.20
N ALA A 30 0.40 -0.65 2.21
CA ALA A 30 1.71 -1.29 2.11
C ALA A 30 1.70 -2.39 1.03
N THR A 31 0.60 -3.14 0.92
CA THR A 31 0.42 -4.19 -0.09
C THR A 31 0.34 -3.61 -1.50
N GLU A 32 -0.42 -2.53 -1.69
CA GLU A 32 -0.49 -1.81 -2.96
C GLU A 32 0.88 -1.28 -3.39
N LEU A 33 1.60 -0.62 -2.47
CA LEU A 33 2.94 -0.10 -2.72
C LEU A 33 3.94 -1.21 -3.06
N ALA A 34 3.87 -2.35 -2.37
CA ALA A 34 4.71 -3.51 -2.67
C ALA A 34 4.45 -4.07 -4.07
N SER A 35 3.18 -4.17 -4.47
CA SER A 35 2.79 -4.58 -5.83
C SER A 35 3.27 -3.59 -6.89
N GLU A 36 3.19 -2.28 -6.64
CA GLU A 36 3.73 -1.27 -7.55
C GLU A 36 5.25 -1.38 -7.70
N VAL A 37 5.98 -1.48 -6.59
CA VAL A 37 7.44 -1.66 -6.59
C VAL A 37 7.84 -2.93 -7.35
N GLN A 38 7.09 -4.02 -7.19
CA GLN A 38 7.35 -5.26 -7.92
C GLN A 38 7.16 -5.09 -9.44
N LYS A 39 6.12 -4.36 -9.87
CA LYS A 39 5.90 -4.07 -11.30
C LYS A 39 7.03 -3.21 -11.86
N ASP A 40 7.45 -2.18 -11.14
CA ASP A 40 8.54 -1.30 -11.56
C ASP A 40 9.86 -2.08 -11.66
N GLN A 41 10.15 -2.97 -10.70
CA GLN A 41 11.31 -3.86 -10.75
C GLN A 41 11.32 -4.70 -12.03
N GLN A 42 10.19 -5.35 -12.35
CA GLN A 42 10.07 -6.18 -13.56
C GLN A 42 10.26 -5.35 -14.84
N TYR A 43 9.70 -4.14 -14.87
CA TYR A 43 9.84 -3.23 -15.99
C TYR A 43 11.30 -2.81 -16.21
N VAL A 44 12.00 -2.40 -15.14
CA VAL A 44 13.42 -2.04 -15.20
C VAL A 44 14.29 -3.24 -15.61
N SER A 45 14.02 -4.44 -15.08
CA SER A 45 14.74 -5.67 -15.48
C SER A 45 14.64 -5.89 -16.99
N LYS A 46 13.42 -5.85 -17.53
CA LYS A 46 13.19 -6.04 -18.98
C LYS A 46 13.88 -4.98 -19.83
N MET A 47 13.87 -3.72 -19.39
CA MET A 47 14.59 -2.66 -20.10
C MET A 47 16.10 -2.85 -20.09
N LEU A 48 16.67 -3.26 -18.95
CA LEU A 48 18.11 -3.54 -18.82
C LEU A 48 18.51 -4.76 -19.66
N GLU A 49 17.72 -5.82 -19.64
CA GLU A 49 17.92 -7.00 -20.48
C GLU A 49 17.89 -6.63 -21.96
N HIS A 50 16.86 -5.90 -22.38
CA HIS A 50 16.74 -5.44 -23.76
C HIS A 50 17.91 -4.52 -24.16
N ALA A 51 18.28 -3.54 -23.32
CA ALA A 51 19.42 -2.66 -23.57
C ALA A 51 20.74 -3.43 -23.73
N THR A 52 20.92 -4.48 -22.92
CA THR A 52 22.10 -5.34 -22.98
C THR A 52 22.11 -6.18 -24.26
N GLN A 53 20.94 -6.65 -24.71
CA GLN A 53 20.80 -7.41 -25.96
C GLN A 53 21.02 -6.56 -27.21
N THR A 54 20.52 -5.32 -27.22
CA THR A 54 20.67 -4.44 -28.40
C THR A 54 22.08 -3.86 -28.52
N GLY A 55 22.79 -3.67 -27.40
CA GLY A 55 24.07 -2.97 -27.37
C GLY A 55 23.98 -1.47 -27.70
N ASP A 56 22.76 -0.94 -27.81
CA ASP A 56 22.51 0.48 -28.10
C ASP A 56 22.71 1.32 -26.82
N GLN A 57 23.71 2.21 -26.86
CA GLN A 57 24.04 3.09 -25.74
C GLN A 57 22.87 4.00 -25.32
N MET A 58 22.03 4.44 -26.26
CA MET A 58 20.85 5.26 -25.94
C MET A 58 19.80 4.47 -25.19
N VAL A 59 19.60 3.20 -25.56
CA VAL A 59 18.66 2.29 -24.88
C VAL A 59 19.20 1.96 -23.48
N MET A 60 20.51 1.75 -23.35
CA MET A 60 21.16 1.53 -22.06
C MET A 60 21.05 2.76 -21.14
N MET A 61 21.28 3.96 -21.66
CA MET A 61 21.10 5.20 -20.90
C MET A 61 19.66 5.35 -20.40
N LYS A 62 18.66 5.07 -21.24
CA LYS A 62 17.24 5.08 -20.84
C LYS A 62 16.95 4.06 -19.74
N ALA A 63 17.49 2.84 -19.86
CA ALA A 63 17.32 1.81 -18.85
C ALA A 63 17.97 2.19 -17.51
N MET A 64 19.15 2.82 -17.54
CA MET A 64 19.82 3.34 -16.35
C MET A 64 19.05 4.48 -15.68
N LEU A 65 18.45 5.39 -16.44
CA LEU A 65 17.61 6.45 -15.88
C LEU A 65 16.38 5.87 -15.19
N ALA A 66 15.69 4.92 -15.82
CA ALA A 66 14.56 4.25 -15.19
C ALA A 66 14.96 3.44 -13.94
N LEU A 67 16.16 2.87 -13.92
CA LEU A 67 16.72 2.25 -12.72
C LEU A 67 16.91 3.28 -11.58
N ASN A 68 17.39 4.48 -11.89
CA ASN A 68 17.53 5.55 -10.91
C ASN A 68 16.16 6.00 -10.34
N ASP A 69 15.15 6.12 -11.21
CA ASP A 69 13.78 6.46 -10.80
C ASP A 69 13.21 5.38 -9.86
N TYR A 70 13.38 4.11 -10.24
CA TYR A 70 12.98 2.98 -9.41
C TYR A 70 13.65 3.00 -8.03
N GLN A 71 14.96 3.24 -7.97
CA GLN A 71 15.69 3.36 -6.71
C GLN A 71 15.15 4.49 -5.83
N THR A 72 14.85 5.64 -6.43
CA THR A 72 14.27 6.80 -5.72
C THR A 72 12.90 6.46 -5.13
N ARG A 73 12.04 5.77 -5.90
CA ARG A 73 10.72 5.32 -5.44
C ARG A 73 10.83 4.34 -4.28
N VAL A 74 11.70 3.33 -4.39
CA VAL A 74 11.93 2.34 -3.31
C VAL A 74 12.41 3.03 -2.03
N GLN A 75 13.34 3.99 -2.13
CA GLN A 75 13.80 4.76 -0.97
C GLN A 75 12.68 5.59 -0.34
N PHE A 76 11.85 6.24 -1.15
CA PHE A 76 10.73 7.02 -0.66
C PHE A 76 9.71 6.14 0.08
N VAL A 77 9.34 4.99 -0.50
CA VAL A 77 8.43 4.02 0.12
C VAL A 77 9.01 3.49 1.43
N SER A 78 10.29 3.09 1.45
CA SER A 78 10.98 2.61 2.65
C SER A 78 10.97 3.64 3.79
N LYS A 79 11.28 4.91 3.47
CA LYS A 79 11.22 6.02 4.45
C LYS A 79 9.79 6.24 4.97
N THR A 80 8.79 6.14 4.10
CA THR A 80 7.38 6.33 4.47
C THR A 80 6.88 5.22 5.37
N ILE A 81 7.18 3.96 5.05
CA ILE A 81 6.83 2.80 5.88
C ILE A 81 7.52 2.88 7.24
N SER A 82 8.81 3.26 7.28
CA SER A 82 9.56 3.43 8.54
C SER A 82 8.90 4.46 9.46
N LYS A 83 8.46 5.60 8.91
CA LYS A 83 7.72 6.63 9.64
C LYS A 83 6.37 6.12 10.12
N ALA A 84 5.60 5.45 9.25
CA ALA A 84 4.29 4.92 9.60
C ALA A 84 4.38 3.87 10.72
N SER A 85 5.34 2.95 10.65
CA SER A 85 5.62 1.96 11.71
C SER A 85 5.91 2.65 13.04
N THR A 86 6.78 3.66 13.03
CA THR A 86 7.11 4.43 14.25
C THR A 86 5.88 5.12 14.84
N SER A 87 5.01 5.70 14.00
CA SER A 87 3.77 6.34 14.46
C SER A 87 2.78 5.34 15.07
N VAL A 88 2.66 4.14 14.48
CA VAL A 88 1.81 3.06 15.04
C VAL A 88 2.37 2.57 16.38
N ASP A 89 3.68 2.41 16.49
CA ASP A 89 4.33 2.01 17.75
C ASP A 89 4.11 3.05 18.86
N GLN A 90 4.19 4.35 18.53
CA GLN A 90 3.92 5.43 19.47
C GLN A 90 2.47 5.44 19.96
N LEU A 91 1.51 5.26 19.04
CA LEU A 91 0.09 5.15 19.40
C LEU A 91 -0.20 3.94 20.29
N THR A 92 0.47 2.82 20.04
CA THR A 92 0.32 1.59 20.83
C THR A 92 0.87 1.75 22.25
N ARG A 93 1.93 2.55 22.44
CA ARG A 93 2.50 2.84 23.77
C ARG A 93 1.72 3.88 24.58
N MET A 94 0.79 4.61 23.96
CA MET A 94 -0.05 5.61 24.62
C MET A 94 -1.42 5.08 25.09
N GLN A 95 -1.76 3.83 24.74
CA GLN A 95 -2.94 3.10 25.23
C GLN A 95 -2.56 2.24 26.43
#